data_AF-T1B740-F1
#
_entry.id   AF-T1B740-F1
#
_cell.length_a   1.000
_cell.length_b   1.000
_cell.length_c   1.000
_cell.angle_alpha   90.00
_cell.angle_beta   90.00
_cell.angle_gamma   90.00
#
_symmetry.space_group_name_H-M   'P 1'
#
loop_
_entity.id
_entity.type
_entity.pdbx_description
1 polymer ?
#
loop_
_entity_poly.entity_id
_entity_poly.type
_entity_poly.pdbx_seq_one_letter_code
_entity_poly.pdbx_strand_id
1 'polypeptide(L)'
;MPQVAAWGEQVARGVNFPELVFHGLLGLLLFAGSLHVDLHALRRARWVVLVLATAGVVISTAVIGWAFFYLTRALGLPITLRESLLFGALISPTDPIAALGLLRKARVPPSLLTKIT
;
A
#
# COMPACT_ATOMS: atom_id res chain seq x y z
N MET A 1 29.10 29.75 -16.39
CA MET A 1 28.81 28.35 -16.74
C MET A 1 27.33 28.14 -17.11
N PRO A 2 26.72 28.88 -18.06
CA PRO A 2 25.28 28.79 -18.38
C PRO A 2 24.88 27.53 -19.19
N GLN A 3 25.83 26.94 -19.89
CA GLN A 3 25.64 25.76 -20.74
C GLN A 3 25.43 24.44 -19.98
N VAL A 4 25.86 24.36 -18.71
CA VAL A 4 25.61 23.19 -17.84
C VAL A 4 24.17 23.18 -17.31
N ALA A 5 23.60 24.36 -17.03
CA ALA A 5 22.23 24.50 -16.57
C ALA A 5 21.21 24.12 -17.66
N ALA A 6 21.46 24.51 -18.92
CA ALA A 6 20.61 24.16 -20.05
C ALA A 6 20.55 22.64 -20.32
N TRP A 7 21.66 21.92 -20.09
CA TRP A 7 21.71 20.45 -20.23
C TRP A 7 20.92 19.75 -19.12
N GLY A 8 21.01 20.25 -17.89
CA GLY A 8 20.22 19.77 -16.75
C GLY A 8 18.71 19.90 -16.96
N GLU A 9 18.27 21.03 -17.53
CA GLU A 9 16.85 21.25 -17.84
C GLU A 9 16.31 20.39 -18.99
N GLN A 10 17.16 19.97 -19.94
CA GLN A 10 16.77 19.07 -21.03
C GLN A 10 16.65 17.63 -20.55
N VAL A 11 17.59 17.17 -19.70
CA VAL A 11 17.51 15.83 -19.08
C VAL A 11 16.32 15.76 -18.13
N ALA A 12 16.08 16.78 -17.30
CA ALA A 12 14.95 16.82 -16.38
C ALA A 12 13.59 16.78 -17.09
N ARG A 13 13.47 17.37 -18.29
CA ARG A 13 12.23 17.32 -19.10
C ARG A 13 11.99 15.97 -19.79
N GLY A 14 13.04 15.17 -20.00
CA GLY A 14 12.93 13.83 -20.60
C GLY A 14 12.68 12.70 -19.60
N VAL A 15 12.89 12.94 -18.30
CA VAL A 15 12.71 11.93 -17.25
C VAL A 15 11.27 11.94 -16.76
N ASN A 16 10.51 10.94 -17.17
CA ASN A 16 9.16 10.69 -16.66
C ASN A 16 9.28 10.06 -15.25
N PHE A 17 9.37 10.89 -14.22
CA PHE A 17 9.55 10.44 -12.83
C PHE A 17 8.56 9.35 -12.38
N PRO A 18 7.24 9.43 -12.69
CA PRO A 18 6.31 8.35 -12.38
C PRO A 18 6.72 7.03 -13.03
N GLU A 19 7.10 7.06 -14.30
CA GLU A 19 7.47 5.85 -15.05
C GLU A 19 8.74 5.21 -14.50
N LEU A 20 9.74 6.02 -14.13
CA LEU A 20 10.96 5.58 -13.46
C LEU A 20 10.66 4.98 -12.08
N VAL A 21 9.76 5.60 -11.31
CA VAL A 21 9.38 5.11 -9.98
C VAL A 21 8.60 3.81 -10.07
N PHE A 22 7.55 3.73 -10.90
CA PHE A 22 6.72 2.53 -11.01
C PHE A 22 7.44 1.35 -11.66
N HIS A 23 8.26 1.58 -12.70
CA HIS A 23 8.91 0.47 -13.44
C HIS A 23 10.29 0.08 -12.90
N GLY A 24 11.06 1.02 -12.34
CA GLY A 24 12.42 0.76 -11.85
C GLY A 24 12.52 0.80 -10.33
N LEU A 25 12.10 1.91 -9.74
CA LEU A 25 12.40 2.25 -8.35
C LEU A 25 11.55 1.44 -7.35
N LEU A 26 10.29 1.12 -7.68
CA LEU A 26 9.38 0.39 -6.79
C LEU A 26 9.90 -1.02 -6.48
N GLY A 27 10.39 -1.75 -7.48
CA GLY A 27 11.01 -3.07 -7.26
C GLY A 27 12.24 -2.97 -6.35
N LEU A 28 13.08 -1.95 -6.55
CA LEU A 28 14.27 -1.71 -5.74
C LEU A 28 13.92 -1.29 -4.31
N LEU A 29 12.86 -0.50 -4.11
CA LEU A 29 12.33 -0.11 -2.81
C LEU A 29 11.71 -1.29 -2.06
N LEU A 30 10.96 -2.16 -2.75
CA LEU A 30 10.42 -3.38 -2.16
C LEU A 30 11.55 -4.34 -1.73
N PHE A 31 12.61 -4.45 -2.54
CA PHE A 31 13.80 -5.22 -2.18
C PHE A 31 14.52 -4.61 -0.97
N ALA A 32 14.82 -3.32 -1.00
CA ALA A 32 15.46 -2.61 0.11
C ALA A 32 14.62 -2.67 1.40
N GLY A 33 13.30 -2.56 1.28
CA GLY A 33 12.34 -2.75 2.36
C GLY A 33 12.41 -4.16 2.93
N SER A 34 12.48 -5.19 2.07
CA SER A 34 12.61 -6.58 2.52
C SER A 34 13.92 -6.88 3.25
N LEU A 35 15.03 -6.23 2.89
CA LEU A 35 16.32 -6.35 3.61
C LEU A 35 16.27 -5.79 5.04
N HIS A 36 15.44 -4.77 5.29
CA HIS A 36 15.25 -4.17 6.61
C HIS A 36 14.14 -4.85 7.43
N VAL A 37 13.40 -5.80 6.86
CA VAL A 37 12.35 -6.53 7.56
C VAL A 37 12.96 -7.64 8.41
N ASP A 38 12.64 -7.63 9.70
CA ASP A 38 12.97 -8.73 10.61
C ASP A 38 12.10 -9.96 10.28
N LEU A 39 12.72 -10.96 9.63
CA LEU A 39 12.09 -12.23 9.27
C LEU A 39 11.55 -13.00 10.49
N HIS A 40 12.18 -12.90 11.67
CA HIS A 40 11.70 -13.58 12.88
C HIS A 40 10.39 -12.96 13.38
N ALA A 41 10.29 -11.64 13.36
CA ALA A 41 9.06 -10.94 13.70
C ALA A 41 7.96 -11.18 12.65
N LEU A 42 8.30 -11.19 11.35
CA LEU A 42 7.35 -11.49 10.28
C LEU A 42 6.80 -12.91 10.42
N ARG A 43 7.66 -13.89 10.70
CA ARG A 43 7.26 -15.27 10.92
C ARG A 43 6.35 -15.44 12.14
N ARG A 44 6.55 -14.65 13.20
CA ARG A 44 5.66 -14.62 14.37
C ARG A 44 4.27 -14.08 14.04
N ALA A 45 4.19 -13.09 13.14
CA ALA A 45 2.94 -12.46 12.69
C ALA A 45 2.38 -13.04 11.38
N ARG A 46 2.96 -14.12 10.84
CA ARG A 46 2.66 -14.64 9.49
C ARG A 46 1.18 -14.88 9.23
N TRP A 47 0.44 -15.36 10.22
CA TRP A 47 -0.98 -15.65 10.09
C TRP A 47 -1.81 -14.36 9.97
N VAL A 48 -1.48 -13.34 10.77
CA VAL A 48 -2.14 -12.04 10.70
C VAL A 48 -1.87 -11.39 9.35
N VAL A 49 -0.62 -11.41 8.90
CA VAL A 49 -0.21 -10.85 7.61
C VAL A 49 -0.92 -11.57 6.46
N LEU A 50 -0.94 -12.91 6.46
CA LEU A 50 -1.61 -13.70 5.42
C LEU A 50 -3.11 -13.40 5.38
N VAL A 51 -3.79 -13.38 6.53
CA VAL A 51 -5.23 -13.08 6.58
C VAL A 51 -5.51 -11.66 6.08
N LEU A 52 -4.71 -10.68 6.50
CA LEU A 52 -4.90 -9.28 6.10
C LEU A 52 -4.65 -9.08 4.59
N ALA A 53 -3.58 -9.68 4.06
CA ALA A 53 -3.21 -9.58 2.65
C ALA A 53 -4.11 -10.40 1.71
N THR A 54 -4.82 -11.42 2.20
CA THR A 54 -5.71 -12.26 1.39
C THR A 54 -7.18 -11.96 1.67
N ALA A 55 -7.72 -12.48 2.77
CA ALA A 55 -9.12 -12.32 3.15
C ALA A 55 -9.48 -10.84 3.35
N GLY A 56 -8.60 -10.06 4.00
CA GLY A 56 -8.80 -8.62 4.18
C GLY A 56 -8.94 -7.87 2.86
N VAL A 57 -8.04 -8.13 1.91
CA VAL A 57 -8.08 -7.53 0.56
C VAL A 57 -9.31 -7.98 -0.22
N VAL A 58 -9.68 -9.28 -0.18
CA VAL A 58 -10.87 -9.78 -0.87
C VAL A 58 -12.15 -9.15 -0.31
N ILE A 59 -12.28 -9.07 1.01
CA ILE A 59 -13.42 -8.44 1.66
C ILE A 59 -13.46 -6.95 1.35
N SER A 60 -12.34 -6.24 1.46
CA SER A 60 -12.24 -4.82 1.15
C SER A 60 -12.56 -4.53 -0.31
N THR A 61 -12.07 -5.35 -1.24
CA THR A 61 -12.41 -5.29 -2.67
C THR A 61 -13.91 -5.42 -2.89
N ALA A 62 -14.56 -6.38 -2.24
CA ALA A 62 -16.00 -6.55 -2.34
C ALA A 62 -16.76 -5.37 -1.72
N VAL A 63 -16.40 -4.93 -0.52
CA VAL A 63 -17.06 -3.81 0.15
C VAL A 63 -16.96 -2.53 -0.67
N ILE A 64 -15.74 -2.15 -1.11
CA ILE A 64 -15.50 -0.95 -1.90
C ILE A 64 -16.15 -1.07 -3.28
N GLY A 65 -16.02 -2.23 -3.94
CA GLY A 65 -16.57 -2.44 -5.27
C GLY A 65 -18.10 -2.40 -5.31
N TRP A 66 -18.78 -3.03 -4.34
CA TRP A 66 -20.24 -2.93 -4.24
C TRP A 66 -20.70 -1.53 -3.84
N ALA A 67 -20.01 -0.87 -2.90
CA ALA A 67 -20.31 0.51 -2.53
C ALA A 67 -20.19 1.45 -3.74
N PHE A 68 -19.13 1.32 -4.52
CA PHE A 68 -18.91 2.09 -5.74
C PHE A 68 -19.96 1.78 -6.82
N PHE A 69 -20.34 0.51 -6.99
CA PHE A 69 -21.39 0.12 -7.91
C PHE A 69 -22.75 0.75 -7.57
N TYR A 70 -23.16 0.73 -6.30
CA TYR A 70 -24.41 1.38 -5.89
C TYR A 70 -24.35 2.90 -6.00
N LEU A 71 -23.21 3.51 -5.68
CA LEU A 71 -23.01 4.95 -5.79
C LEU A 71 -23.09 5.41 -7.25
N THR A 72 -22.42 4.72 -8.17
CA THR A 72 -22.45 5.03 -9.61
C THR A 72 -23.83 4.81 -10.21
N ARG A 73 -24.55 3.76 -9.78
CA ARG A 73 -25.98 3.54 -10.09
C ARG A 73 -26.86 4.71 -9.63
N ALA A 74 -26.65 5.21 -8.41
CA ALA A 74 -27.42 6.34 -7.87
C ALA A 74 -27.13 7.65 -8.62
N LEU A 75 -25.92 7.81 -9.17
CA LEU A 75 -25.51 8.94 -10.00
C LEU A 75 -25.92 8.81 -11.48
N GLY A 76 -26.55 7.69 -11.87
CA GLY A 76 -26.95 7.44 -13.26
C GLY A 76 -25.79 7.10 -14.20
N LEU A 77 -24.62 6.73 -13.67
CA LEU A 77 -23.47 6.35 -14.49
C LEU A 77 -23.58 4.88 -14.92
N PRO A 78 -23.34 4.55 -16.21
CA PRO A 78 -23.46 3.19 -16.73
C PRO A 78 -22.21 2.35 -16.43
N ILE A 79 -21.77 2.32 -15.17
CA ILE A 79 -20.62 1.50 -14.75
C ILE A 79 -21.08 0.08 -14.44
N THR A 80 -20.39 -0.90 -15.01
CA THR A 80 -20.66 -2.31 -14.80
C THR A 80 -20.10 -2.78 -13.45
N LEU A 81 -20.73 -3.78 -12.84
CA LEU A 81 -20.22 -4.39 -11.61
C LEU A 81 -18.76 -4.84 -11.73
N ARG A 82 -18.34 -5.34 -12.90
CA ARG A 82 -16.94 -5.73 -13.17
C ARG A 82 -15.97 -4.57 -13.01
N GLU A 83 -16.29 -3.41 -13.58
CA GLU A 83 -15.45 -2.20 -13.51
C GLU A 83 -15.38 -1.68 -12.08
N SER A 84 -16.50 -1.74 -11.35
CA SER A 84 -16.54 -1.36 -9.93
C SER A 84 -15.71 -2.29 -9.05
N LEU A 85 -15.72 -3.60 -9.33
CA LEU A 85 -14.89 -4.57 -8.63
C LEU A 85 -13.41 -4.44 -8.97
N LEU A 86 -13.07 -4.13 -10.23
CA LEU A 86 -11.70 -3.83 -10.64
C LEU A 86 -11.18 -2.58 -9.90
N PHE A 87 -12.01 -1.54 -9.80
CA PHE A 87 -11.69 -0.36 -9.01
C PHE A 87 -11.46 -0.69 -7.53
N GLY A 88 -12.36 -1.49 -6.93
CA GLY A 88 -12.18 -1.99 -5.57
C GLY A 88 -10.87 -2.75 -5.40
N ALA A 89 -10.54 -3.65 -6.33
CA ALA A 89 -9.33 -4.47 -6.29
C ALA A 89 -8.05 -3.65 -6.44
N LEU A 90 -8.08 -2.59 -7.26
CA LEU A 90 -6.95 -1.69 -7.50
C LEU A 90 -6.61 -0.86 -6.25
N ILE A 91 -7.61 -0.43 -5.49
CA ILE A 91 -7.44 0.45 -4.31
C ILE A 91 -7.26 -0.35 -3.02
N SER A 92 -7.79 -1.58 -2.97
CA SER A 92 -7.72 -2.42 -1.79
C SER A 92 -6.33 -2.92 -1.34
N PRO A 93 -5.22 -2.91 -2.10
CA PRO A 93 -3.94 -3.39 -1.59
C PRO A 93 -3.47 -2.55 -0.40
N THR A 94 -3.47 -3.14 0.79
CA THR A 94 -2.92 -2.53 2.00
C THR A 94 -1.49 -3.00 2.20
N ASP A 95 -0.52 -2.08 2.25
CA ASP A 95 0.88 -2.43 2.44
C ASP A 95 1.11 -3.13 3.79
N PRO A 96 1.49 -4.43 3.81
CA PRO A 96 1.64 -5.19 5.04
C PRO A 96 2.79 -4.66 5.91
N ILE A 97 3.79 -4.01 5.30
CA ILE A 97 4.91 -3.37 6.00
C ILE A 97 4.39 -2.25 6.92
N ALA A 98 3.46 -1.42 6.42
CA ALA A 98 2.83 -0.37 7.21
C ALA A 98 1.93 -0.95 8.33
N ALA A 99 1.15 -2.00 8.01
CA ALA A 99 0.29 -2.67 8.98
C ALA A 99 1.10 -3.38 10.10
N LEU A 100 2.23 -4.00 9.78
CA LEU A 100 3.17 -4.59 10.75
C LEU A 100 3.75 -3.53 11.69
N GLY A 101 4.10 -2.35 11.17
CA GLY A 101 4.52 -1.20 11.98
C GLY A 101 3.44 -0.77 12.97
N LEU A 102 2.18 -0.74 12.54
CA LEU A 102 1.04 -0.43 13.39
C LEU A 102 0.78 -1.50 14.46
N LEU A 103 0.81 -2.79 14.08
CA LEU A 103 0.64 -3.93 14.99
C LEU A 103 1.73 -3.98 16.06
N ARG A 104 2.98 -3.64 15.71
CA ARG A 104 4.08 -3.49 16.68
C ARG A 104 3.83 -2.36 17.68
N LYS A 105 3.32 -1.21 17.22
CA LYS A 105 2.94 -0.08 18.08
C LYS A 105 1.70 -0.36 18.94
N ALA A 106 0.72 -1.07 18.41
CA ALA A 106 -0.51 -1.46 19.10
C ALA A 106 -0.27 -2.51 20.19
N ARG A 107 0.84 -3.26 20.10
CA ARG A 107 1.38 -4.08 21.20
C ARG A 107 2.07 -3.18 22.24
N VAL A 108 1.28 -2.30 22.86
CA VAL A 108 1.70 -1.47 23.99
C VAL A 108 2.18 -2.40 25.12
N PRO A 109 3.35 -2.11 25.72
CA PRO A 109 4.13 -3.03 26.56
C PRO A 109 3.47 -3.42 27.90
N PRO A 110 3.91 -4.53 28.53
CA PRO A 110 3.48 -4.96 29.88
C PRO A 110 3.89 -4.00 31.03
N SER A 111 4.42 -2.81 30.73
CA SER A 111 4.88 -1.84 31.73
C SER A 111 3.77 -0.98 32.35
N LEU A 112 2.49 -1.30 32.12
CA LEU A 112 1.34 -0.68 32.80
C LEU A 112 0.89 -1.46 34.05
N LEU A 113 1.61 -2.51 34.45
CA LEU A 113 1.30 -3.34 35.63
C LEU A 113 2.06 -2.94 36.91
N THR A 114 2.94 -1.94 36.89
CA THR A 114 3.84 -1.62 38.03
C THR A 114 3.68 -0.19 38.56
N LYS A 115 2.45 0.35 38.63
CA LYS A 115 2.23 1.67 39.26
C LYS A 115 0.96 1.77 40.11
N ILE A 116 0.60 0.66 40.78
CA ILE A 116 -0.42 0.62 41.85
C ILE A 116 0.18 0.04 43.14
N THR A 117 1.39 0.46 43.50
CA THR A 117 1.95 0.29 44.85
C THR A 117 2.75 1.53 45.19
#